data_AF-A0A8D0EV05-F1
#
_entry.id   AF-A0A8D0EV05-F1
#
_cell.length_a   1.000
_cell.length_b   1.000
_cell.length_c   1.000
_cell.angle_alpha   90.00
_cell.angle_beta   90.00
_cell.angle_gamma   90.00
#
_symmetry.space_group_name_H-M   'P 1'
#
loop_
_entity.id
_entity.type
_entity.pdbx_description
1 polymer ?
#
loop_
_entity_poly.entity_id
_entity_poly.type
_entity_poly.pdbx_seq_one_letter_code
_entity_poly.pdbx_strand_id
1 'polypeptide(L)'
;MDQGRSQAGHWPVLWALPPSPPALSSSPASAGIGLVLEELRRAGFHNSTLVIYTSDNGIPFPSGRTNLYRSGTAEPLLISSPEHTERWGQLSRAFASLLDLTPTILDWFSVPYPSYSIFGRRRVQLTGKSLLPALESEQPWATAFSSQSHHEVTMFYPMRAVQHRHFRLIHNLNYKMPFPIDQDFYISPTFQDLLNRTRAGRPTHWNKTLHQYYYRDRWELFDYSRDPTESQNLAPDPRYATVFQLLRTQLLKWQWDTGDPWVCAPDAVLEEKLSPQCQPLHNEL
;
A
#
# COMPACT_ATOMS: atom_id res chain seq x y z
N MET A 1 -19.79 37.98 -13.02
CA MET A 1 -18.32 37.79 -13.01
C MET A 1 -18.04 36.83 -11.88
N ASP A 2 -17.89 35.58 -12.27
CA ASP A 2 -17.61 34.44 -11.40
C ASP A 2 -16.38 33.74 -12.02
N GLN A 3 -15.56 33.11 -11.17
CA GLN A 3 -14.35 32.28 -11.40
C GLN A 3 -13.26 32.64 -10.40
N GLY A 4 -12.62 31.72 -9.67
CA GLY A 4 -12.78 30.29 -9.60
C GLY A 4 -11.96 29.75 -8.43
N ARG A 5 -12.60 28.96 -7.56
CA ARG A 5 -11.89 28.11 -6.60
C ARG A 5 -11.69 26.75 -7.24
N SER A 6 -10.43 26.39 -7.49
CA SER A 6 -10.03 25.05 -7.90
C SER A 6 -10.37 24.07 -6.76
N GLN A 7 -11.31 23.16 -6.99
CA GLN A 7 -11.54 22.01 -6.12
C GLN A 7 -10.53 20.92 -6.50
N ALA A 8 -9.61 20.63 -5.60
CA ALA A 8 -8.79 19.43 -5.66
C ALA A 8 -9.68 18.21 -5.36
N GLY A 9 -9.92 17.40 -6.39
CA GLY A 9 -10.77 16.21 -6.34
C GLY A 9 -10.29 15.20 -5.30
N HIS A 10 -11.00 15.14 -4.18
CA HIS A 10 -11.02 13.96 -3.33
C HIS A 10 -11.92 12.94 -4.03
N TRP A 11 -11.39 11.79 -4.42
CA TRP A 11 -12.22 10.67 -4.86
C TRP A 11 -12.71 9.91 -3.63
N PRO A 12 -14.01 9.98 -3.27
CA PRO A 12 -14.56 9.13 -2.23
C PRO A 12 -14.63 7.68 -2.74
N VAL A 13 -14.22 6.73 -1.89
CA VAL A 13 -14.53 5.30 -2.06
C VAL A 13 -16.05 5.15 -1.95
N LEU A 14 -16.72 4.70 -3.00
CA LEU A 14 -18.17 4.53 -3.00
C LEU A 14 -18.50 3.15 -2.43
N TRP A 15 -19.39 3.14 -1.44
CA TRP A 15 -19.97 1.95 -0.87
C TRP A 15 -21.47 1.98 -1.13
N ALA A 16 -21.95 1.02 -1.92
CA ALA A 16 -23.30 0.47 -1.93
C ALA A 16 -23.45 -0.40 -3.18
N LEU A 17 -23.92 -1.63 -3.02
CA LEU A 17 -24.87 -2.17 -3.98
C LEU A 17 -26.26 -1.88 -3.42
N PRO A 18 -27.08 -1.04 -4.08
CA PRO A 18 -28.44 -0.79 -3.65
C PRO A 18 -29.31 -2.06 -3.78
N PRO A 19 -30.49 -2.11 -3.12
CA PRO A 19 -31.41 -3.26 -3.14
C PRO A 19 -32.09 -3.51 -4.51
N SER A 20 -31.60 -2.88 -5.58
CA SER A 20 -32.08 -3.04 -6.96
C SER A 20 -30.89 -2.77 -7.87
N PRO A 21 -30.63 -3.58 -8.92
CA PRO A 21 -29.39 -3.47 -9.70
C PRO A 21 -29.37 -2.10 -10.40
N PRO A 22 -28.45 -1.18 -10.05
CA PRO A 22 -28.14 -0.09 -10.95
C PRO A 22 -27.38 -0.72 -12.12
N ALA A 23 -27.56 -0.20 -13.33
CA ALA A 23 -26.81 -0.66 -14.50
C ALA A 23 -25.31 -0.66 -14.17
N LEU A 24 -24.74 -1.86 -13.99
CA LEU A 24 -23.33 -2.06 -13.71
C LEU A 24 -22.51 -1.40 -14.82
N SER A 25 -21.45 -0.71 -14.44
CA SER A 25 -20.31 -0.37 -15.30
C SER A 25 -20.08 -1.46 -16.36
N SER A 26 -19.99 -1.08 -17.63
CA SER A 26 -19.87 -1.98 -18.79
C SER A 26 -18.55 -2.75 -18.87
N SER A 27 -17.73 -2.75 -17.81
CA SER A 27 -16.50 -3.54 -17.75
C SER A 27 -16.81 -5.02 -17.44
N PRO A 28 -16.12 -5.98 -18.07
CA PRO A 28 -16.28 -7.41 -17.78
C PRO A 28 -16.07 -7.78 -16.30
N ALA A 29 -15.17 -7.08 -15.60
CA ALA A 29 -14.89 -7.33 -14.18
C ALA A 29 -16.08 -6.98 -13.27
N SER A 30 -16.72 -5.82 -13.48
CA SER A 30 -17.94 -5.45 -12.75
C SER A 30 -19.09 -6.42 -13.04
N ALA A 31 -19.23 -6.88 -14.28
CA ALA A 31 -20.21 -7.90 -14.63
C ALA A 31 -19.94 -9.24 -13.92
N GLY A 32 -18.67 -9.67 -13.84
CA GLY A 32 -18.26 -10.89 -13.14
C GLY A 32 -18.60 -10.88 -11.65
N ILE A 33 -18.39 -9.75 -10.96
CA ILE A 33 -18.79 -9.57 -9.55
C ILE A 33 -20.31 -9.75 -9.40
N GLY A 34 -21.09 -9.11 -10.28
CA GLY A 34 -22.56 -9.24 -10.27
C GLY A 34 -23.03 -10.68 -10.43
N LEU A 35 -22.39 -11.45 -11.32
CA LEU A 35 -22.71 -12.87 -11.52
C LEU A 35 -22.41 -13.70 -10.27
N VAL A 36 -21.24 -13.52 -9.64
CA VAL A 36 -20.88 -14.26 -8.40
C VAL A 36 -21.85 -13.99 -7.27
N LEU A 37 -22.24 -12.72 -7.07
CA LEU A 37 -23.21 -12.34 -6.03
C LEU A 37 -24.62 -12.91 -6.32
N GLU A 38 -25.02 -12.92 -7.59
CA GLU A 38 -26.29 -13.51 -8.02
C GLU A 38 -26.33 -15.02 -7.78
N GLU A 39 -25.22 -15.74 -8.03
CA GLU A 39 -25.13 -17.17 -7.73
C GLU A 39 -25.21 -17.46 -6.22
N LEU A 40 -24.56 -16.65 -5.37
CA LEU A 40 -24.72 -16.74 -3.90
C LEU A 40 -26.18 -16.52 -3.48
N ARG A 41 -26.89 -15.60 -4.14
CA ARG A 41 -28.32 -15.33 -3.89
C ARG A 41 -29.19 -16.50 -4.32
N ARG A 42 -28.97 -17.06 -5.51
CA ARG A 42 -29.70 -18.22 -6.04
C ARG A 42 -29.51 -19.46 -5.17
N ALA A 43 -28.30 -19.66 -4.65
CA ALA A 43 -27.98 -20.76 -3.76
C ALA A 43 -28.50 -20.55 -2.32
N GLY A 44 -29.04 -19.36 -1.98
CA GLY A 44 -29.60 -19.06 -0.66
C GLY A 44 -28.56 -18.68 0.41
N PHE A 45 -27.30 -18.44 0.04
CA PHE A 45 -26.21 -18.14 0.99
C PHE A 45 -25.87 -16.65 1.09
N HIS A 46 -26.50 -15.79 0.30
CA HIS A 46 -26.22 -14.34 0.29
C HIS A 46 -26.28 -13.71 1.69
N ASN A 47 -27.31 -14.03 2.48
CA ASN A 47 -27.52 -13.44 3.81
C ASN A 47 -26.70 -14.12 4.93
N SER A 48 -25.81 -15.06 4.60
CA SER A 48 -24.92 -15.75 5.54
C SER A 48 -23.46 -15.67 5.11
N THR A 49 -23.12 -14.76 4.20
CA THR A 49 -21.78 -14.65 3.60
C THR A 49 -21.20 -13.27 3.85
N LEU A 50 -20.04 -13.21 4.49
CA LEU A 50 -19.19 -12.01 4.49
C LEU A 50 -18.57 -11.84 3.09
N VAL A 51 -18.84 -10.71 2.44
CA VAL A 51 -18.28 -10.40 1.12
C VAL A 51 -17.15 -9.37 1.27
N ILE A 52 -15.98 -9.69 0.74
CA ILE A 52 -14.83 -8.77 0.68
C ILE A 52 -14.40 -8.62 -0.78
N TYR A 53 -14.22 -7.38 -1.23
CA TYR A 53 -13.66 -7.05 -2.54
C TYR A 53 -12.44 -6.14 -2.36
N THR A 54 -11.33 -6.47 -3.02
CA THR A 54 -10.11 -5.66 -3.03
C THR A 54 -9.33 -5.89 -4.33
N SER A 55 -8.28 -5.11 -4.52
CA SER A 55 -7.18 -5.38 -5.47
C SER A 55 -5.92 -5.80 -4.71
N ASP A 56 -4.95 -6.39 -5.39
CA ASP A 56 -3.68 -6.87 -4.84
C ASP A 56 -2.58 -5.81 -4.85
N ASN A 57 -2.53 -4.97 -5.89
CA ASN A 57 -1.63 -3.84 -6.03
C ASN A 57 -2.22 -2.75 -6.93
N GLY A 58 -1.55 -1.59 -6.92
CA GLY A 58 -1.89 -0.46 -7.78
C GLY A 58 -1.80 -0.75 -9.29
N ILE A 59 -2.41 0.14 -10.07
CA ILE A 59 -2.55 0.01 -11.53
C ILE A 59 -1.19 -0.07 -12.27
N PRO A 60 -1.09 -0.76 -13.43
CA PRO A 60 0.15 -0.96 -14.18
C PRO A 60 0.53 0.28 -15.03
N PHE A 61 0.76 1.40 -14.35
CA PHE A 61 1.13 2.71 -14.92
C PHE A 61 2.36 3.28 -14.19
N PRO A 62 3.03 4.32 -14.73
CA PRO A 62 4.16 4.96 -14.03
C PRO A 62 3.78 5.34 -12.59
N SER A 63 4.69 5.07 -11.65
CA SER A 63 4.48 5.23 -10.19
C SER A 63 3.39 4.33 -9.56
N GLY A 64 2.71 3.48 -10.34
CA GLY A 64 1.73 2.51 -9.88
C GLY A 64 2.38 1.21 -9.40
N ARG A 65 1.94 0.06 -9.97
CA ARG A 65 2.48 -1.28 -9.71
C ARG A 65 4.01 -1.25 -9.55
N THR A 66 4.53 -2.07 -8.63
CA THR A 66 5.94 -2.17 -8.21
C THR A 66 6.49 -1.03 -7.34
N ASN A 67 5.72 0.03 -7.07
CA ASN A 67 6.14 1.14 -6.21
C ASN A 67 5.48 1.10 -4.84
N LEU A 68 6.17 1.61 -3.83
CA LEU A 68 5.58 1.93 -2.52
C LEU A 68 5.10 3.39 -2.43
N TYR A 69 4.83 4.04 -3.56
CA TYR A 69 4.05 5.28 -3.63
C TYR A 69 2.56 4.98 -3.44
N ARG A 70 1.73 6.01 -3.22
CA ARG A 70 0.28 5.82 -3.04
C ARG A 70 -0.35 5.09 -4.21
N SER A 71 0.00 5.45 -5.44
CA SER A 71 -0.54 4.82 -6.65
C SER A 71 -0.18 3.35 -6.80
N GLY A 72 0.83 2.84 -6.07
CA GLY A 72 1.22 1.43 -6.08
C GLY A 72 0.64 0.59 -4.96
N THR A 73 0.12 1.22 -3.89
CA THR A 73 -0.35 0.50 -2.68
C THR A 73 -1.75 0.89 -2.21
N ALA A 74 -2.41 1.86 -2.83
CA ALA A 74 -3.75 2.29 -2.46
C ALA A 74 -4.78 1.46 -3.22
N GLU A 75 -5.40 0.53 -2.51
CA GLU A 75 -6.35 -0.41 -3.09
C GLU A 75 -7.80 -0.02 -2.77
N PRO A 76 -8.77 -0.29 -3.68
CA PRO A 76 -10.16 -0.32 -3.28
C PRO A 76 -10.35 -1.44 -2.25
N LEU A 77 -11.16 -1.20 -1.22
CA LEU A 77 -11.55 -2.23 -0.26
C LEU A 77 -13.04 -2.08 0.00
N LEU A 78 -13.81 -3.13 -0.31
CA LEU A 78 -15.20 -3.29 0.10
C LEU A 78 -15.35 -4.49 1.05
N ILE A 79 -16.11 -4.36 2.13
CA ILE A 79 -16.46 -5.35 3.15
C ILE A 79 -17.96 -5.21 3.46
N SER A 80 -18.72 -6.26 3.19
CA SER A 80 -20.17 -6.32 3.43
C SER A 80 -20.47 -7.53 4.31
N SER A 81 -20.80 -7.28 5.58
CA SER A 81 -21.30 -8.30 6.49
C SER A 81 -22.83 -8.27 6.51
N PRO A 82 -23.52 -9.42 6.42
CA PRO A 82 -24.97 -9.50 6.58
C PRO A 82 -25.42 -9.30 8.05
N GLU A 83 -24.49 -9.42 9.01
CA GLU A 83 -24.76 -9.28 10.45
C GLU A 83 -24.51 -7.86 10.98
N HIS A 84 -23.70 -7.06 10.26
CA HIS A 84 -23.34 -5.68 10.64
C HIS A 84 -23.74 -4.73 9.51
N THR A 85 -24.93 -4.14 9.60
CA THR A 85 -25.55 -3.35 8.53
C THR A 85 -25.58 -1.84 8.82
N GLU A 86 -25.19 -1.44 10.03
CA GLU A 86 -25.27 -0.08 10.56
C GLU A 86 -24.51 0.93 9.70
N ARG A 87 -23.42 0.48 9.07
CA ARG A 87 -22.54 1.30 8.24
C ARG A 87 -22.55 0.94 6.77
N TRP A 88 -23.54 0.15 6.31
CA TRP A 88 -23.75 -0.03 4.88
C TRP A 88 -23.96 1.32 4.19
N GLY A 89 -23.31 1.50 3.04
CA GLY A 89 -23.37 2.76 2.30
C GLY A 89 -22.42 3.87 2.79
N GLN A 90 -21.69 3.64 3.90
CA GLN A 90 -20.83 4.66 4.50
C GLN A 90 -19.37 4.56 4.08
N LEU A 91 -18.63 5.63 4.36
CA LEU A 91 -17.19 5.74 4.17
C LEU A 91 -16.44 5.62 5.49
N SER A 92 -15.34 4.88 5.51
CA SER A 92 -14.35 4.90 6.60
C SER A 92 -13.09 5.67 6.19
N ARG A 93 -12.51 6.38 7.15
CA ARG A 93 -11.21 7.06 7.06
C ARG A 93 -10.12 6.31 7.83
N ALA A 94 -10.48 5.20 8.48
CA ALA A 94 -9.54 4.36 9.18
C ALA A 94 -8.51 3.75 8.22
N PHE A 95 -7.26 3.69 8.66
CA PHE A 95 -6.20 3.03 7.91
C PHE A 95 -6.28 1.52 8.10
N ALA A 96 -6.41 0.82 6.97
CA ALA A 96 -6.42 -0.63 6.86
C ALA A 96 -5.30 -1.10 5.92
N SER A 97 -4.93 -2.36 6.03
CA SER A 97 -3.98 -3.06 5.18
C SER A 97 -4.57 -4.39 4.70
N LEU A 98 -4.12 -4.92 3.57
CA LEU A 98 -4.48 -6.28 3.17
C LEU A 98 -4.01 -7.33 4.19
N LEU A 99 -3.03 -6.99 5.04
CA LEU A 99 -2.63 -7.83 6.20
C LEU A 99 -3.75 -7.98 7.24
N ASP A 100 -4.78 -7.13 7.20
CA ASP A 100 -5.95 -7.18 8.07
C ASP A 100 -6.98 -8.21 7.60
N LEU A 101 -6.90 -8.71 6.35
CA LEU A 101 -7.91 -9.64 5.80
C LEU A 101 -7.89 -11.00 6.49
N THR A 102 -6.71 -11.61 6.66
CA THR A 102 -6.57 -12.88 7.40
C THR A 102 -7.16 -12.81 8.81
N PRO A 103 -6.76 -11.86 9.69
CA PRO A 103 -7.36 -11.76 11.01
C PRO A 103 -8.85 -11.42 10.98
N THR A 104 -9.34 -10.67 9.98
CA THR A 104 -10.78 -10.40 9.81
C THR A 104 -11.57 -11.68 9.50
N ILE A 105 -11.08 -12.51 8.57
CA ILE A 105 -11.75 -13.76 8.20
C ILE A 105 -11.69 -14.78 9.33
N LEU A 106 -10.56 -14.86 10.04
CA LEU A 106 -10.43 -15.70 11.24
C LEU A 106 -11.43 -15.28 12.33
N ASP A 107 -11.55 -13.97 12.57
CA ASP A 107 -12.51 -13.40 13.54
C ASP A 107 -13.96 -13.71 13.14
N TRP A 108 -14.31 -13.54 11.86
CA TRP A 108 -15.63 -13.88 11.32
C TRP A 108 -16.03 -15.34 11.60
N PHE A 109 -15.09 -16.28 11.51
CA PHE A 109 -15.33 -17.69 11.80
C PHE A 109 -15.01 -18.08 13.25
N SER A 110 -14.67 -17.13 14.13
CA SER A 110 -14.23 -17.39 15.51
C SER A 110 -13.07 -18.38 15.62
N VAL A 111 -12.15 -18.35 14.67
CA VAL A 111 -10.97 -19.24 14.62
C VAL A 111 -9.76 -18.50 15.20
N PRO A 112 -9.16 -18.98 16.31
CA PRO A 112 -7.96 -18.36 16.84
C PRO A 112 -6.74 -18.61 15.93
N TYR A 113 -5.85 -17.63 15.82
CA TYR A 113 -4.58 -17.83 15.12
C TYR A 113 -3.67 -18.77 15.96
N PRO A 114 -3.13 -19.84 15.37
CA PRO A 114 -2.34 -20.80 16.11
C PRO A 114 -1.00 -20.20 16.58
N SER A 115 -0.50 -20.68 17.72
CA SER A 115 0.84 -20.32 18.21
C SER A 115 1.87 -21.30 17.65
N TYR A 116 2.66 -20.85 16.67
CA TYR A 116 3.74 -21.64 16.07
C TYR A 116 4.96 -20.75 15.71
N SER A 117 6.07 -21.38 15.34
CA SER A 117 7.28 -20.71 14.81
C SER A 117 7.60 -21.32 13.45
N ILE A 118 8.05 -20.50 12.50
CA ILE A 118 8.56 -21.00 11.20
C ILE A 118 10.01 -21.44 11.37
N PHE A 119 10.83 -20.59 11.99
CA PHE A 119 12.23 -20.85 12.27
C PHE A 119 12.56 -20.59 13.74
N GLY A 120 13.38 -21.47 14.32
CA GLY A 120 13.85 -21.33 15.70
C GLY A 120 12.71 -21.19 16.70
N ARG A 121 12.83 -20.21 17.61
CA ARG A 121 11.88 -19.97 18.71
C ARG A 121 11.02 -18.72 18.50
N ARG A 122 11.14 -18.06 17.34
CA ARG A 122 10.42 -16.82 17.06
C ARG A 122 8.98 -17.17 16.66
N ARG A 123 8.05 -16.87 17.55
CA ARG A 123 6.62 -17.08 17.28
C ARG A 123 6.15 -16.16 16.16
N VAL A 124 5.35 -16.70 15.25
CA VAL A 124 4.65 -15.92 14.24
C VAL A 124 3.53 -15.14 14.91
N GLN A 125 3.44 -13.85 14.63
CA GLN A 125 2.36 -12.98 15.08
C GLN A 125 1.83 -12.18 13.89
N LEU A 126 0.52 -12.11 13.76
CA LEU A 126 -0.12 -11.22 12.80
C LEU A 126 0.02 -9.78 13.31
N THR A 127 0.47 -8.88 12.44
CA THR A 127 0.51 -7.43 12.73
C THR A 127 -0.74 -6.71 12.23
N GLY A 128 -1.53 -7.37 11.38
CA GLY A 128 -2.87 -6.93 11.02
C GLY A 128 -3.89 -7.19 12.13
N LYS A 129 -5.08 -6.61 11.98
CA LYS A 129 -6.19 -6.69 12.94
C LYS A 129 -7.50 -7.03 12.22
N SER A 130 -8.50 -7.50 12.96
CA SER A 130 -9.84 -7.65 12.39
C SER A 130 -10.44 -6.30 12.04
N LEU A 131 -11.09 -6.22 10.87
CA LEU A 131 -11.83 -5.06 10.38
C LEU A 131 -13.31 -5.11 10.76
N LEU A 132 -13.81 -6.20 11.36
CA LEU A 132 -15.22 -6.31 11.78
C LEU A 132 -15.65 -5.16 12.72
N PRO A 133 -14.84 -4.70 13.71
CA PRO A 133 -15.22 -3.56 14.54
C PRO A 133 -15.46 -2.25 13.75
N ALA A 134 -14.87 -2.11 12.57
CA ALA A 134 -15.07 -0.95 11.71
C ALA A 134 -16.45 -0.93 11.03
N LEU A 135 -17.13 -2.08 10.97
CA LEU A 135 -18.48 -2.22 10.42
C LEU A 135 -19.54 -1.66 11.37
N GLU A 136 -19.26 -1.64 12.67
CA GLU A 136 -20.17 -1.09 13.69
C GLU A 136 -19.88 0.40 13.97
N SER A 137 -18.61 0.79 14.07
CA SER A 137 -18.19 2.15 14.44
C SER A 137 -16.87 2.57 13.81
N GLU A 138 -16.66 3.88 13.65
CA GLU A 138 -15.44 4.40 13.04
C GLU A 138 -14.23 4.21 13.94
N GLN A 139 -13.19 3.58 13.39
CA GLN A 139 -11.99 3.23 14.13
C GLN A 139 -10.91 4.31 13.98
N PRO A 140 -10.13 4.61 15.04
CA PRO A 140 -9.09 5.64 15.02
C PRO A 140 -7.78 5.16 14.36
N TRP A 141 -7.80 4.07 13.61
CA TRP A 141 -6.60 3.47 13.02
C TRP A 141 -5.94 4.44 12.03
N ALA A 142 -4.64 4.64 12.18
CA ALA A 142 -3.93 5.71 11.51
C ALA A 142 -2.65 5.27 10.79
N THR A 143 -2.21 4.02 10.98
CA THR A 143 -0.92 3.52 10.48
C THR A 143 -1.09 2.29 9.61
N ALA A 144 -0.36 2.25 8.48
CA ALA A 144 -0.19 1.09 7.63
C ALA A 144 1.29 0.94 7.23
N PHE A 145 1.73 -0.30 6.99
CA PHE A 145 3.11 -0.63 6.59
C PHE A 145 3.12 -1.34 5.24
N SER A 146 4.23 -1.24 4.52
CA SER A 146 4.45 -1.97 3.26
C SER A 146 5.90 -2.39 3.13
N SER A 147 6.12 -3.56 2.52
CA SER A 147 7.44 -4.13 2.30
C SER A 147 7.49 -4.80 0.93
N GLN A 148 8.54 -4.51 0.18
CA GLN A 148 8.83 -5.14 -1.12
C GLN A 148 10.32 -5.44 -1.20
N SER A 149 10.71 -6.60 -1.72
CA SER A 149 12.13 -6.95 -1.93
C SER A 149 12.46 -7.13 -3.41
N HIS A 150 11.70 -7.99 -4.09
CA HIS A 150 11.81 -8.23 -5.53
C HIS A 150 10.44 -8.00 -6.20
N HIS A 151 10.44 -7.92 -7.53
CA HIS A 151 9.25 -8.14 -8.34
C HIS A 151 9.48 -9.33 -9.27
N GLU A 152 10.15 -9.12 -10.42
CA GLU A 152 10.86 -10.22 -11.09
C GLU A 152 12.16 -10.54 -10.33
N VAL A 153 12.70 -11.75 -10.53
CA VAL A 153 13.93 -12.18 -9.86
C VAL A 153 15.13 -11.28 -10.17
N THR A 154 15.14 -10.65 -11.35
CA THR A 154 16.17 -9.69 -11.79
C THR A 154 15.98 -8.29 -11.21
N MET A 155 14.84 -8.01 -10.59
CA MET A 155 14.44 -6.69 -10.09
C MET A 155 14.65 -6.56 -8.58
N PHE A 156 15.91 -6.57 -8.14
CA PHE A 156 16.27 -6.39 -6.73
C PHE A 156 16.34 -4.90 -6.34
N TYR A 157 15.21 -4.36 -5.91
CA TYR A 157 15.10 -2.99 -5.39
C TYR A 157 14.24 -2.98 -4.12
N PRO A 158 14.80 -3.39 -2.96
CA PRO A 158 14.03 -3.50 -1.74
C PRO A 158 13.60 -2.14 -1.21
N MET A 159 12.33 -2.05 -0.83
CA MET A 159 11.72 -0.87 -0.25
C MET A 159 10.95 -1.23 1.01
N ARG A 160 10.96 -0.34 1.99
CA ARG A 160 10.17 -0.42 3.22
C ARG A 160 9.43 0.89 3.40
N ALA A 161 8.15 0.83 3.77
CA ALA A 161 7.36 2.04 3.93
C ALA A 161 6.44 1.97 5.14
N VAL A 162 6.23 3.14 5.75
CA VAL A 162 5.19 3.37 6.74
C VAL A 162 4.38 4.59 6.31
N GLN A 163 3.06 4.49 6.43
CA GLN A 163 2.16 5.62 6.31
C GLN A 163 1.47 5.84 7.66
N HIS A 164 1.57 7.06 8.18
CA HIS A 164 0.78 7.52 9.32
C HIS A 164 -0.08 8.71 8.90
N ARG A 165 -1.39 8.50 8.78
CA ARG A 165 -2.32 9.50 8.23
C ARG A 165 -1.84 10.01 6.87
N HIS A 166 -1.57 11.31 6.76
CA HIS A 166 -1.12 11.96 5.53
C HIS A 166 0.40 11.92 5.34
N PHE A 167 1.18 11.42 6.30
CA PHE A 167 2.62 11.26 6.13
C PHE A 167 2.98 9.87 5.66
N ARG A 168 3.81 9.77 4.63
CA ARG A 168 4.43 8.50 4.20
C ARG A 168 5.95 8.65 4.20
N LEU A 169 6.62 7.67 4.80
CA LEU A 169 8.07 7.51 4.73
C LEU A 169 8.37 6.24 3.93
N ILE A 170 9.23 6.34 2.93
CA ILE A 170 9.76 5.23 2.12
C ILE A 170 11.28 5.18 2.32
N HIS A 171 11.79 3.97 2.56
CA HIS A 171 13.21 3.64 2.61
C HIS A 171 13.56 2.79 1.39
N ASN A 172 14.34 3.37 0.48
CA ASN A 172 14.90 2.69 -0.68
C ASN A 172 16.27 2.09 -0.30
N LEU A 173 16.35 0.77 -0.10
CA LEU A 173 17.59 0.15 0.38
C LEU A 173 18.69 0.16 -0.69
N ASN A 174 18.32 0.05 -1.97
CA ASN A 174 19.25 0.00 -3.09
C ASN A 174 19.24 1.29 -3.94
N TYR A 175 19.02 2.45 -3.30
CA TYR A 175 18.75 3.74 -3.95
C TYR A 175 19.86 4.27 -4.89
N LYS A 176 21.13 3.83 -4.70
CA LYS A 176 22.25 4.19 -5.59
C LYS A 176 22.12 3.55 -6.97
N MET A 177 21.32 2.49 -7.12
CA MET A 177 21.02 1.83 -8.39
C MET A 177 19.72 2.35 -8.99
N PRO A 178 19.55 2.33 -10.34
CA PRO A 178 18.30 2.74 -10.95
C PRO A 178 17.15 1.80 -10.58
N PHE A 179 15.97 2.37 -10.35
CA PHE A 179 14.72 1.62 -10.16
C PHE A 179 14.45 0.70 -11.37
N PRO A 180 14.28 -0.61 -11.17
CA PRO A 180 14.06 -1.54 -12.28
C PRO A 180 12.66 -1.41 -12.88
N ILE A 181 12.52 -1.77 -14.16
CA ILE A 181 11.23 -1.80 -14.88
C ILE A 181 10.94 -3.25 -15.26
N ASP A 182 9.75 -3.75 -14.94
CA ASP A 182 9.30 -5.08 -15.34
C ASP A 182 9.03 -5.16 -16.85
N GLN A 183 9.18 -6.35 -17.40
CA GLN A 183 9.15 -6.59 -18.84
C GLN A 183 7.77 -6.25 -19.44
N ASP A 184 6.70 -6.61 -18.73
CA ASP A 184 5.32 -6.34 -19.14
C ASP A 184 5.04 -4.83 -19.19
N PHE A 185 5.42 -4.08 -18.16
CA PHE A 185 5.23 -2.64 -18.14
C PHE A 185 6.14 -1.93 -19.15
N TYR A 186 7.36 -2.44 -19.38
CA TYR A 186 8.28 -1.87 -20.36
C TYR A 186 7.65 -1.81 -21.76
N ILE A 187 6.97 -2.88 -22.19
CA ILE A 187 6.35 -2.93 -23.52
C ILE A 187 4.99 -2.21 -23.60
N SER A 188 4.49 -1.68 -22.48
CA SER A 188 3.21 -0.97 -22.47
C SER A 188 3.23 0.29 -23.35
N PRO A 189 2.12 0.64 -24.05
CA PRO A 189 2.06 1.85 -24.85
C PRO A 189 2.40 3.12 -24.06
N THR A 190 1.96 3.20 -22.80
CA THR A 190 2.23 4.32 -21.90
C THR A 190 3.72 4.48 -21.63
N PHE A 191 4.41 3.40 -21.27
CA PHE A 191 5.84 3.48 -20.98
C PHE A 191 6.67 3.74 -22.24
N GLN A 192 6.28 3.14 -23.37
CA GLN A 192 6.94 3.39 -24.66
C GLN A 192 6.81 4.85 -25.12
N ASP A 193 5.64 5.48 -24.98
CA ASP A 193 5.48 6.92 -25.28
C ASP A 193 6.33 7.78 -24.35
N LEU A 194 6.31 7.51 -23.04
CA LEU A 194 7.12 8.21 -22.05
C LEU A 194 8.63 8.11 -22.37
N LEU A 195 9.11 6.91 -22.69
CA LEU A 195 10.50 6.64 -23.04
C LEU A 195 10.91 7.33 -24.33
N ASN A 196 10.09 7.24 -25.38
CA ASN A 196 10.37 7.85 -26.68
C ASN A 196 10.41 9.38 -26.60
N ARG A 197 9.47 10.00 -25.87
CA ARG A 197 9.47 11.45 -25.63
C ARG A 197 10.70 11.89 -24.86
N THR A 198 11.05 11.17 -23.79
CA THR A 198 12.25 11.46 -23.01
C THR A 198 13.51 11.40 -23.86
N ARG A 199 13.69 10.33 -24.66
CA ARG A 199 14.84 10.18 -25.57
C ARG A 199 14.92 11.27 -26.63
N ALA A 200 13.77 11.71 -27.13
CA ALA A 200 13.69 12.77 -28.13
C ALA A 200 13.75 14.19 -27.53
N GLY A 201 13.93 14.34 -26.21
CA GLY A 201 13.90 15.65 -25.54
C GLY A 201 12.56 16.37 -25.64
N ARG A 202 11.46 15.63 -25.85
CA ARG A 202 10.11 16.19 -25.98
C ARG A 202 9.39 16.22 -24.62
N PRO A 203 8.44 17.14 -24.41
CA PRO A 203 7.61 17.14 -23.21
C PRO A 203 6.88 15.80 -23.03
N THR A 204 7.04 15.21 -21.85
CA THR A 204 6.38 13.96 -21.44
C THR A 204 5.00 14.21 -20.84
N HIS A 205 4.75 15.43 -20.35
CA HIS A 205 3.55 15.83 -19.58
C HIS A 205 3.31 14.98 -18.32
N TRP A 206 4.32 14.22 -17.89
CA TRP A 206 4.29 13.49 -16.63
C TRP A 206 4.76 14.41 -15.50
N ASN A 207 4.28 14.19 -14.28
CA ASN A 207 4.65 14.97 -13.09
C ASN A 207 6.08 14.67 -12.58
N LYS A 208 6.75 13.68 -13.18
CA LYS A 208 8.15 13.31 -12.91
C LYS A 208 8.92 13.19 -14.23
N THR A 209 10.23 13.10 -14.11
CA THR A 209 11.13 12.68 -15.20
C THR A 209 11.55 11.22 -15.02
N LEU A 210 11.95 10.53 -16.10
CA LEU A 210 12.52 9.18 -15.96
C LEU A 210 13.78 9.18 -15.10
N HIS A 211 14.59 10.24 -15.12
CA HIS A 211 15.75 10.36 -14.24
C HIS A 211 15.36 10.32 -12.76
N GLN A 212 14.38 11.12 -12.34
CA GLN A 212 13.86 11.11 -10.96
C GLN A 212 13.18 9.78 -10.60
N TYR A 213 12.59 9.10 -11.59
CA TYR A 213 11.95 7.82 -11.36
C TYR A 213 12.96 6.69 -11.13
N TYR A 214 14.07 6.72 -11.88
CA TYR A 214 15.16 5.76 -11.76
C TYR A 214 16.02 6.02 -10.52
N TYR A 215 16.47 7.25 -10.31
CA TYR A 215 17.40 7.59 -9.25
C TYR A 215 16.67 8.32 -8.13
N ARG A 216 16.36 7.57 -7.07
CA ARG A 216 15.59 8.03 -5.92
C ARG A 216 16.50 8.27 -4.72
N ASP A 217 16.04 9.08 -3.78
CA ASP A 217 16.73 9.25 -2.50
C ASP A 217 16.62 7.99 -1.63
N ARG A 218 17.59 7.76 -0.74
CA ARG A 218 17.52 6.67 0.26
C ARG A 218 16.24 6.76 1.09
N TRP A 219 15.86 7.98 1.45
CA TRP A 219 14.67 8.27 2.24
C TRP A 219 13.78 9.26 1.51
N GLU A 220 12.52 8.91 1.33
CA GLU A 220 11.50 9.79 0.78
C GLU A 220 10.39 9.99 1.82
N LEU A 221 10.17 11.23 2.25
CA LEU A 221 9.09 11.61 3.17
C LEU A 221 8.11 12.54 2.45
N PHE A 222 6.83 12.20 2.46
CA PHE A 222 5.79 12.99 1.80
C PHE A 222 4.67 13.35 2.78
N ASP A 223 4.06 14.52 2.57
CA ASP A 223 2.82 14.98 3.22
C ASP A 223 1.71 15.10 2.17
N TYR A 224 0.83 14.10 2.09
CA TYR A 224 -0.27 14.06 1.12
C TYR A 224 -1.30 15.16 1.28
N SER A 225 -1.39 15.78 2.46
CA SER A 225 -2.36 16.86 2.67
C SER A 225 -1.96 18.11 1.88
N ARG A 226 -0.66 18.24 1.55
CA ARG A 226 -0.08 19.38 0.83
C ARG A 226 0.41 19.01 -0.56
N ASP A 227 0.92 17.78 -0.72
CA ASP A 227 1.42 17.25 -1.99
C ASP A 227 0.79 15.88 -2.28
N PRO A 228 -0.42 15.86 -2.87
CA PRO A 228 -1.09 14.62 -3.26
C PRO A 228 -0.32 13.79 -4.31
N THR A 229 0.71 14.37 -4.94
CA THR A 229 1.43 13.77 -6.07
C THR A 229 2.77 13.14 -5.69
N GLU A 230 3.20 13.25 -4.42
CA GLU A 230 4.49 12.72 -3.93
C GLU A 230 5.68 13.20 -4.80
N SER A 231 5.68 14.51 -5.06
CA SER A 231 6.66 15.19 -5.89
C SER A 231 7.73 15.92 -5.07
N GLN A 232 7.43 16.30 -3.83
CA GLN A 232 8.32 17.06 -2.94
C GLN A 232 8.81 16.18 -1.77
N ASN A 233 10.07 15.75 -1.83
CA ASN A 233 10.68 15.00 -0.74
C ASN A 233 11.00 15.92 0.45
N LEU A 234 10.39 15.63 1.61
CA LEU A 234 10.56 16.38 2.86
C LEU A 234 11.62 15.76 3.78
N ALA A 235 12.20 14.60 3.44
CA ALA A 235 13.20 13.93 4.27
C ALA A 235 14.45 14.80 4.57
N PRO A 236 14.99 15.61 3.64
CA PRO A 236 16.13 16.47 3.94
C PRO A 236 15.75 17.76 4.69
N ASP A 237 14.47 18.06 4.86
CA ASP A 237 14.02 19.30 5.50
C ASP A 237 14.05 19.18 7.04
N PRO A 238 14.89 19.97 7.75
CA PRO A 238 15.02 19.89 9.20
C PRO A 238 13.72 20.19 9.95
N ARG A 239 12.77 20.91 9.33
CA ARG A 239 11.44 21.18 9.93
C ARG A 239 10.62 19.91 10.12
N TYR A 240 10.91 18.85 9.35
CA TYR A 240 10.22 17.56 9.40
C TYR A 240 11.02 16.49 10.14
N ALA A 241 12.17 16.82 10.74
CA ALA A 241 13.05 15.86 11.41
C ALA A 241 12.33 15.04 12.50
N THR A 242 11.45 15.65 13.29
CA THR A 242 10.68 14.94 14.33
C THR A 242 9.72 13.91 13.72
N VAL A 243 9.02 14.27 12.63
CA VAL A 243 8.10 13.36 11.93
C VAL A 243 8.89 12.23 11.27
N PHE A 244 10.01 12.56 10.63
CA PHE A 244 10.92 11.58 10.04
C PHE A 244 11.37 10.53 11.07
N GLN A 245 11.87 10.97 12.23
CA GLN A 245 12.35 10.04 13.26
C GLN A 245 11.22 9.19 13.84
N LEU A 246 10.04 9.77 14.08
CA LEU A 246 8.87 9.02 14.54
C LEU A 246 8.52 7.88 13.57
N LEU A 247 8.41 8.19 12.28
CA LEU A 247 8.07 7.20 11.26
C LEU A 247 9.18 6.16 11.08
N ARG A 248 10.44 6.58 11.08
CA ARG A 248 11.59 5.67 11.02
C ARG A 248 11.58 4.69 12.19
N THR A 249 11.32 5.15 13.42
CA THR A 249 11.21 4.29 14.59
C THR A 249 10.04 3.31 14.48
N GLN A 250 8.87 3.75 13.99
CA GLN A 250 7.72 2.87 13.77
C GLN A 250 8.02 1.79 12.71
N LEU A 251 8.65 2.18 11.60
CA LEU A 251 9.02 1.28 10.53
C LEU A 251 10.02 0.23 11.01
N LEU A 252 11.09 0.67 11.69
CA LEU A 252 12.12 -0.23 12.21
C LEU A 252 11.55 -1.20 13.25
N LYS A 253 10.67 -0.72 14.14
CA LYS A 253 9.97 -1.60 15.08
C LYS A 253 9.16 -2.67 14.35
N TRP A 254 8.36 -2.29 13.36
CA TRP A 254 7.56 -3.24 12.60
C TRP A 254 8.45 -4.27 11.87
N GLN A 255 9.56 -3.85 11.27
CA GLN A 255 10.54 -4.76 10.65
C GLN A 255 11.09 -5.78 11.66
N TRP A 256 11.45 -5.33 12.87
CA TRP A 256 11.88 -6.22 13.95
C TRP A 256 10.77 -7.15 14.43
N ASP A 257 9.53 -6.68 14.54
CA ASP A 257 8.35 -7.44 14.98
C ASP A 257 7.91 -8.48 13.95
N THR A 258 8.22 -8.28 12.66
CA THR A 258 7.96 -9.24 11.59
C THR A 258 9.15 -10.12 11.23
N GLY A 259 10.34 -9.86 11.78
CA GLY A 259 11.55 -10.66 11.50
C GLY A 259 12.08 -10.43 10.09
N ASP A 260 12.06 -9.18 9.64
CA ASP A 260 12.53 -8.77 8.32
C ASP A 260 14.04 -9.06 8.13
N PRO A 261 14.44 -9.93 7.19
CA PRO A 261 15.86 -10.23 6.94
C PRO A 261 16.68 -9.01 6.50
N TRP A 262 16.03 -7.95 6.00
CA TRP A 262 16.68 -6.72 5.53
C TRP A 262 16.69 -5.61 6.58
N VAL A 263 16.34 -5.89 7.85
CA VAL A 263 16.18 -4.87 8.90
C VAL A 263 17.42 -4.00 9.14
N CYS A 264 18.62 -4.56 8.94
CA CYS A 264 19.89 -3.84 9.10
C CYS A 264 20.47 -3.28 7.78
N ALA A 265 19.89 -3.64 6.63
CA ALA A 265 20.38 -3.20 5.34
C ALA A 265 20.00 -1.73 5.06
N PRO A 266 20.80 -0.99 4.26
CA PRO A 266 22.01 -1.41 3.54
C PRO A 266 23.35 -1.11 4.25
N ASP A 267 23.30 -0.46 5.42
CA ASP A 267 24.47 0.10 6.13
C ASP A 267 25.03 -0.83 7.23
N ALA A 268 24.33 -1.91 7.54
CA ALA A 268 24.72 -2.86 8.57
C ALA A 268 24.36 -4.32 8.21
N VAL A 269 24.97 -5.25 8.96
CA VAL A 269 24.70 -6.68 8.91
C VAL A 269 23.93 -7.10 10.15
N LEU A 270 22.97 -8.01 9.98
CA LEU A 270 22.22 -8.60 11.08
C LEU A 270 23.05 -9.69 11.77
N GLU A 271 23.44 -9.44 13.02
CA GLU A 271 24.15 -10.38 13.90
C GLU A 271 23.32 -10.63 15.17
N GLU A 272 22.44 -11.64 15.14
CA GLU A 272 21.45 -11.89 16.20
C GLU A 272 22.05 -12.13 17.60
N LYS A 273 23.34 -12.53 17.66
CA LYS A 273 24.05 -12.86 18.90
C LYS A 273 24.75 -11.65 19.55
N LEU A 274 24.82 -10.52 18.86
CA LEU A 274 25.53 -9.32 19.32
C LEU A 274 24.55 -8.21 19.75
N SER A 275 25.06 -7.23 20.47
CA SER A 275 24.32 -6.01 20.84
C SER A 275 25.17 -4.77 20.53
N PRO A 276 24.69 -3.84 19.67
CA PRO A 276 23.42 -3.90 18.91
C PRO A 276 23.39 -5.04 17.88
N GLN A 277 22.20 -5.52 17.50
CA GLN A 277 22.09 -6.61 16.51
C GLN A 277 22.48 -6.18 15.09
N CYS A 278 22.27 -4.91 14.73
CA CYS A 278 22.78 -4.36 13.47
C CYS A 278 24.21 -3.87 13.65
N GLN A 279 25.16 -4.56 13.02
CA GLN A 279 26.60 -4.25 13.07
C GLN A 279 27.00 -3.41 11.85
N PRO A 280 27.61 -2.22 12.04
CA PRO A 280 27.88 -1.29 10.95
C PRO A 280 28.91 -1.84 9.95
N LEU A 281 28.70 -1.57 8.67
CA LEU A 281 29.63 -1.93 7.59
C LEU A 281 30.67 -0.85 7.28
N HIS A 282 30.44 0.40 7.70
CA HIS A 282 31.26 1.55 7.31
C HIS A 282 31.41 1.71 5.78
N ASN A 283 30.33 1.47 5.04
CA ASN A 283 30.29 1.43 3.58
C ASN A 283 29.83 2.74 2.92
N GLU A 284 30.08 3.88 3.58
CA GLU A 284 29.74 5.22 3.08
C GLU A 284 28.23 5.44 2.80
N LEU A 285 27.38 4.83 3.65
CA LEU A 285 25.93 4.95 3.63
C LEU A 285 25.37 5.51 4.95
#